data_AF-A0A832GKT0-F1
#
_entry.id   AF-A0A832GKT0-F1
#
_cell.length_a   1.000
_cell.length_b   1.000
_cell.length_c   1.000
_cell.angle_alpha   90.00
_cell.angle_beta   90.00
_cell.angle_gamma   90.00
#
_symmetry.space_group_name_H-M   'P 1'
#
loop_
_entity.id
_entity.type
_entity.pdbx_description
1 polymer ?
#
loop_
_entity_poly.entity_id
_entity_poly.type
_entity_poly.pdbx_seq_one_letter_code
_entity_poly.pdbx_strand_id
1 'polypeptide(L)'
;MRVFATVQQVLRAFGNPTMITNTQVSITEIEGGGQQQGGGQPGGFGTGGEQGGMGGPQGGPPGFGQPPRSGDFGGNTGQTRIENEIIYLYRAKGGSTYLFQFNKDGRVVQISAYGRRPDPRVRTSRGVGFNDPYSKVVSSYGHPDEHAFGGDIYVIRYNKLGVAFQFDAKTNRVTGI
;
A
#
# COMPACT_ATOMS: atom_id res chain seq x y z
N MET A 1 4.92 -14.21 -19.98
CA MET A 1 5.59 -13.12 -19.25
C MET A 1 4.57 -12.03 -18.91
N ARG A 2 4.40 -11.66 -17.64
CA ARG A 2 3.77 -10.37 -17.30
C ARG A 2 4.87 -9.32 -17.35
N VAL A 3 4.85 -8.46 -18.36
CA VAL A 3 5.81 -7.35 -18.47
C VAL A 3 5.32 -6.25 -17.53
N PHE A 4 6.00 -6.06 -16.40
CA PHE A 4 5.76 -4.91 -15.53
C PHE A 4 6.11 -3.62 -16.28
N ALA A 5 5.34 -2.56 -16.05
CA ALA A 5 5.59 -1.28 -16.69
C ALA A 5 6.98 -0.73 -16.28
N THR A 6 7.66 -0.03 -17.17
CA THR A 6 8.94 0.63 -16.88
C THR A 6 8.74 2.12 -16.58
N VAL A 7 9.74 2.74 -15.94
CA VAL A 7 9.81 4.21 -15.75
C VAL A 7 9.54 4.95 -17.06
N GLN A 8 10.15 4.51 -18.17
CA GLN A 8 9.97 5.15 -19.48
C GLN A 8 8.52 5.06 -19.98
N GLN A 9 7.82 3.94 -19.72
CA GLN A 9 6.41 3.79 -20.08
C GLN A 9 5.52 4.71 -19.22
N VAL A 10 5.82 4.85 -17.93
CA VAL A 10 5.10 5.78 -17.04
C VAL A 10 5.29 7.23 -17.50
N LEU A 11 6.54 7.64 -17.76
CA LEU A 11 6.84 8.99 -18.25
C LEU A 11 6.17 9.27 -19.60
N ARG A 12 6.09 8.29 -20.50
CA ARG A 12 5.38 8.44 -21.78
C ARG A 12 3.88 8.65 -21.60
N ALA A 13 3.27 7.95 -20.63
CA ALA A 13 1.82 8.00 -20.41
C ALA A 13 1.36 9.19 -19.55
N PHE A 14 2.17 9.60 -18.57
CA PHE A 14 1.81 10.62 -17.57
C PHE A 14 2.65 11.90 -17.66
N GLY A 15 3.72 11.92 -18.45
CA GLY A 15 4.67 13.02 -18.51
C GLY A 15 5.58 13.08 -17.29
N ASN A 16 6.08 14.28 -17.00
CA ASN A 16 6.93 14.52 -15.84
C ASN A 16 6.11 14.45 -14.54
N PRO A 17 6.62 13.78 -13.49
CA PRO A 17 5.95 13.72 -12.21
C PRO A 17 5.84 15.11 -11.57
N THR A 18 4.79 15.29 -10.78
CA THR A 18 4.63 16.47 -9.92
C THR A 18 5.69 16.49 -8.82
N MET A 19 6.07 15.32 -8.32
CA MET A 19 7.08 15.16 -7.27
C MET A 19 7.77 13.79 -7.41
N ILE A 20 9.05 13.75 -7.06
CA ILE A 20 9.84 12.51 -6.96
C ILE A 20 10.29 12.36 -5.51
N THR A 21 10.17 11.15 -4.96
CA THR A 21 10.61 10.82 -3.60
C THR A 21 11.43 9.54 -3.62
N ASN A 22 12.47 9.47 -2.77
CA ASN A 22 13.25 8.25 -2.56
C ASN A 22 12.86 7.66 -1.21
N THR A 23 12.52 6.38 -1.19
CA THR A 23 12.08 5.65 0.01
C THR A 23 13.01 4.47 0.22
N GLN A 24 13.50 4.29 1.43
CA GLN A 24 14.26 3.11 1.82
C GLN A 24 13.29 2.07 2.36
N VAL A 25 13.17 0.95 1.67
CA VAL A 25 12.39 -0.20 2.13
C VAL A 25 13.37 -1.22 2.67
N SER A 26 13.21 -1.58 3.95
CA SER A 26 13.95 -2.67 4.56
C SER A 26 13.19 -3.97 4.30
N ILE A 27 13.73 -4.84 3.45
CA ILE A 27 13.19 -6.16 3.19
C ILE A 27 13.94 -7.13 4.11
N THR A 28 13.24 -7.71 5.08
CA THR A 28 13.76 -8.83 5.85
C THR A 28 13.50 -10.10 5.06
N GLU A 29 14.56 -10.67 4.51
CA GLU A 29 14.50 -11.95 3.79
C GLU A 29 14.30 -13.07 4.83
N ILE A 30 13.14 -13.72 4.83
CA ILE A 30 12.90 -14.89 5.68
C ILE A 30 13.54 -16.08 4.99
N GLU A 31 14.76 -16.41 5.40
CA GLU A 31 15.46 -17.61 4.97
C GLU A 31 14.66 -18.84 5.44
N GLY A 32 14.24 -19.67 4.47
CA GLY A 32 13.36 -20.80 4.71
C GLY A 32 14.02 -21.87 5.58
N GLY A 33 13.32 -22.31 6.64
CA GLY A 33 13.77 -23.42 7.48
C GLY A 33 12.65 -23.99 8.36
N GLY A 34 12.28 -25.25 8.07
CA GLY A 34 11.85 -26.32 8.98
C GLY A 34 10.92 -26.07 10.19
N GLN A 35 9.82 -26.83 10.22
CA GLN A 35 9.03 -27.34 11.36
C GLN A 35 9.54 -27.04 12.80
N GLN A 36 8.66 -26.52 13.68
CA GLN A 36 8.27 -27.21 14.93
C GLN A 36 7.14 -26.53 15.71
N GLN A 37 6.42 -27.37 16.46
CA GLN A 37 5.23 -27.16 17.27
C GLN A 37 5.51 -26.49 18.64
N GLY A 38 4.43 -26.00 19.27
CA GLY A 38 4.34 -25.65 20.70
C GLY A 38 4.01 -24.16 20.87
N GLY A 39 2.90 -23.72 21.48
CA GLY A 39 2.24 -24.20 22.69
C GLY A 39 2.50 -23.17 23.80
N GLY A 40 1.52 -22.34 24.14
CA GLY A 40 1.65 -21.38 25.25
C GLY A 40 0.66 -20.21 25.19
N GLN A 41 -0.16 -20.10 26.24
CA GLN A 41 -1.31 -19.21 26.41
C GLN A 41 -0.92 -17.94 27.23
N PRO A 42 -1.84 -17.04 27.64
CA PRO A 42 -1.79 -15.59 27.38
C PRO A 42 -1.41 -14.71 28.59
N GLY A 43 -0.95 -13.47 28.32
CA GLY A 43 -0.81 -12.39 29.31
C GLY A 43 -0.16 -11.17 28.65
N GLY A 44 -0.42 -9.91 28.99
CA GLY A 44 -1.22 -9.29 30.03
C GLY A 44 -1.13 -7.76 29.81
N PHE A 45 -2.08 -7.01 30.38
CA PHE A 45 -2.14 -5.55 30.32
C PHE A 45 -0.94 -4.90 31.04
N GLY A 46 -0.36 -3.85 30.44
CA GLY A 46 0.75 -3.11 31.02
C GLY A 46 0.83 -1.66 30.51
N THR A 47 0.73 -0.73 31.45
CA THR A 47 0.68 0.73 31.42
C THR A 47 1.95 1.45 30.94
N GLY A 48 1.76 2.61 30.29
CA GLY A 48 2.49 3.87 30.55
C GLY A 48 3.88 4.05 29.91
N GLY A 49 4.08 5.17 29.21
CA GLY A 49 5.41 5.63 28.81
C GLY A 49 5.40 6.73 27.76
N GLU A 50 5.39 7.99 28.20
CA GLU A 50 5.72 9.17 27.41
C GLU A 50 7.17 9.11 26.90
N GLN A 51 7.42 9.36 25.61
CA GLN A 51 8.62 10.07 25.15
C GLN A 51 8.52 10.47 23.68
N GLY A 52 8.86 11.74 23.43
CA GLY A 52 8.72 12.42 22.15
C GLY A 52 9.70 11.99 21.07
N GLY A 53 9.40 12.42 19.84
CA GLY A 53 10.27 12.23 18.69
C GLY A 53 9.72 12.95 17.46
N MET A 54 10.28 14.15 17.23
CA MET A 54 10.39 14.94 16.00
C MET A 54 9.54 14.54 14.78
N GLY A 55 8.73 15.50 14.33
CA GLY A 55 7.95 15.44 13.09
C GLY A 55 8.82 15.27 11.85
N GLY A 56 8.63 14.15 11.16
CA GLY A 56 8.99 13.97 9.76
C GLY A 56 7.88 14.47 8.83
N PRO A 57 8.19 14.80 7.57
CA PRO A 57 7.25 15.41 6.64
C PRO A 57 6.05 14.50 6.38
N GLN A 58 4.86 15.09 6.43
CA GLN A 58 3.54 14.49 6.21
C GLN A 58 3.57 13.40 5.11
N GLY A 59 3.60 12.15 5.57
CA GLY A 59 3.49 10.96 4.73
C GLY A 59 2.13 10.90 4.05
N GLY A 60 2.11 10.22 2.89
CA GLY A 60 0.94 10.10 2.02
C GLY A 60 -0.33 9.57 2.70
N PRO A 61 -1.44 9.49 1.95
CA PRO A 61 -2.73 9.06 2.46
C PRO A 61 -2.59 7.78 3.30
N PRO A 62 -3.22 7.71 4.49
CA PRO A 62 -3.11 6.54 5.33
C PRO A 62 -3.60 5.30 4.55
N GLY A 63 -2.86 4.20 4.59
CA GLY A 63 -3.36 2.89 4.13
C GLY A 63 -2.58 2.22 3.00
N PHE A 64 -1.75 2.96 2.26
CA PHE A 64 -0.99 2.45 1.12
C PHE A 64 0.35 3.19 0.96
N GLY A 65 1.45 2.50 1.23
CA GLY A 65 2.81 3.05 1.10
C GLY A 65 3.59 3.16 2.41
N GLN A 66 3.02 2.77 3.54
CA GLN A 66 3.81 2.46 4.73
C GLN A 66 3.87 0.93 4.86
N PRO A 67 5.06 0.31 4.78
CA PRO A 67 5.20 -1.05 5.28
C PRO A 67 4.72 -1.09 6.74
N PRO A 68 4.23 -2.23 7.24
CA PRO A 68 3.88 -2.38 8.65
C PRO A 68 5.02 -1.81 9.48
N ARG A 69 4.72 -0.81 10.31
CA ARG A 69 5.72 -0.20 11.19
C ARG A 69 6.21 -1.33 12.09
N SER A 70 7.43 -1.79 11.83
CA SER A 70 8.09 -2.87 12.54
C SER A 70 8.24 -2.46 14.00
N GLY A 71 7.31 -2.92 14.82
CA GLY A 71 7.30 -2.65 16.26
C GLY A 71 6.78 -3.80 17.10
N ASP A 72 6.47 -4.97 16.51
CA ASP A 72 5.85 -6.05 17.29
C ASP A 72 6.20 -7.48 16.88
N PHE A 73 7.37 -7.71 16.27
CA PHE A 73 7.87 -9.07 16.08
C PHE A 73 9.34 -9.16 16.46
N GLY A 74 9.60 -10.05 17.42
CA GLY A 74 10.89 -10.32 18.02
C GLY A 74 11.97 -10.63 16.99
N GLY A 75 13.20 -10.34 17.42
CA GLY A 75 14.40 -10.42 16.62
C GLY A 75 14.54 -11.75 15.90
N ASN A 76 14.73 -11.67 14.58
CA ASN A 76 15.30 -12.75 13.81
C ASN A 76 16.35 -12.15 12.86
N THR A 77 17.54 -12.74 12.88
CA THR A 77 18.77 -12.24 12.24
C THR A 77 18.77 -12.52 10.74
N GLY A 78 17.71 -12.11 10.03
CA GLY A 78 17.69 -12.10 8.56
C GLY A 78 18.53 -10.94 8.05
N GLN A 79 19.23 -11.12 6.92
CA GLN A 79 19.92 -10.02 6.26
C GLN A 79 18.87 -8.98 5.81
N THR A 80 18.83 -7.84 6.50
CA THR A 80 17.99 -6.72 6.10
C THR A 80 18.57 -6.11 4.83
N ARG A 81 17.92 -6.34 3.68
CA ARG A 81 18.29 -5.65 2.44
C ARG A 81 17.57 -4.31 2.40
N ILE A 82 18.33 -3.22 2.36
CA ILE A 82 17.78 -1.89 2.08
C ILE A 82 17.63 -1.76 0.57
N GLU A 83 16.39 -1.76 0.08
CA GLU A 83 16.08 -1.41 -1.30
C GLU A 83 15.68 0.07 -1.35
N ASN A 84 16.38 0.84 -2.18
CA ASN A 84 15.98 2.21 -2.50
C ASN A 84 14.92 2.16 -3.60
N GLU A 85 13.73 2.61 -3.28
CA GLU A 85 12.61 2.67 -4.20
C GLU A 85 12.27 4.13 -4.52
N ILE A 86 12.15 4.42 -5.81
CA ILE A 86 11.82 5.76 -6.30
C ILE A 86 10.31 5.82 -6.47
N ILE A 87 9.67 6.85 -5.94
CA ILE A 87 8.24 7.10 -6.11
C ILE A 87 8.04 8.32 -7.00
N TYR A 88 7.31 8.15 -8.09
CA TYR A 88 6.80 9.25 -8.91
C TYR A 88 5.36 9.54 -8.50
N LEU A 89 5.13 10.77 -8.05
CA LEU A 89 3.81 11.27 -7.68
C LEU A 89 3.28 12.21 -8.77
N TYR A 90 2.05 11.96 -9.20
CA TYR A 90 1.33 12.76 -10.18
C TYR A 90 0.03 13.28 -9.57
N ARG A 91 -0.18 14.60 -9.57
CA ARG A 91 -1.46 15.22 -9.21
C ARG A 91 -2.22 15.61 -10.47
N ALA A 92 -3.31 14.91 -10.76
CA ALA A 92 -4.17 15.21 -11.89
C ALA A 92 -5.02 16.46 -11.62
N LYS A 93 -5.33 17.23 -12.67
CA LYS A 93 -6.24 18.39 -12.58
C LYS A 93 -7.63 18.02 -12.04
N GLY A 94 -8.08 16.77 -12.24
CA GLY A 94 -9.36 16.25 -11.71
C GLY A 94 -9.38 15.97 -10.21
N GLY A 95 -8.23 16.06 -9.52
CA GLY A 95 -8.09 15.78 -8.09
C GLY A 95 -7.62 14.38 -7.75
N SER A 96 -7.39 13.53 -8.76
CA SER A 96 -6.75 12.22 -8.56
C SER A 96 -5.26 12.37 -8.30
N THR A 97 -4.70 11.50 -7.47
CA THR A 97 -3.26 11.38 -7.24
C THR A 97 -2.82 9.97 -7.62
N TYR A 98 -1.77 9.84 -8.42
CA TYR A 98 -1.17 8.55 -8.79
C TYR A 98 0.25 8.48 -8.25
N LEU A 99 0.61 7.33 -7.68
CA LEU A 99 1.95 7.01 -7.21
C LEU A 99 2.41 5.78 -7.98
N PHE A 100 3.58 5.89 -8.61
CA PHE A 100 4.29 4.78 -9.21
C PHE A 100 5.56 4.56 -8.42
N GLN A 101 5.68 3.38 -7.82
CA GLN A 101 6.86 2.98 -7.08
C GLN A 101 7.71 2.07 -7.97
N PHE A 102 8.99 2.41 -8.08
CA PHE A 102 9.94 1.73 -8.94
C PHE A 102 11.05 1.10 -8.13
N ASN A 103 11.43 -0.11 -8.53
CA ASN A 103 12.67 -0.72 -8.05
C ASN A 103 13.91 -0.09 -8.72
N LYS A 104 15.09 -0.50 -8.27
CA LYS A 104 16.39 -0.05 -8.81
C LYS A 104 16.58 -0.31 -10.32
N ASP A 105 15.87 -1.28 -10.90
CA ASP A 105 15.92 -1.61 -12.33
C ASP A 105 14.96 -0.75 -13.16
N GLY A 106 14.26 0.21 -12.52
CA GLY A 106 13.29 1.08 -13.17
C GLY A 106 12.00 0.39 -13.57
N ARG A 107 11.63 -0.70 -12.88
CA ARG A 107 10.34 -1.40 -13.08
C ARG A 107 9.35 -1.01 -12.00
N VAL A 108 8.09 -0.83 -12.39
CA VAL A 108 6.99 -0.56 -11.47
C VAL A 108 6.75 -1.79 -10.61
N VAL A 109 6.84 -1.62 -9.29
CA VAL A 109 6.55 -2.66 -8.29
C VAL A 109 5.21 -2.42 -7.60
N GLN A 110 4.78 -1.17 -7.49
CA GLN A 110 3.48 -0.81 -6.94
C GLN A 110 2.89 0.40 -7.68
N ILE A 111 1.57 0.38 -7.84
CA ILE A 111 0.77 1.51 -8.30
C ILE A 111 -0.24 1.79 -7.21
N SER A 112 -0.35 3.06 -6.81
CA SER A 112 -1.43 3.51 -5.94
C SER A 112 -2.12 4.70 -6.55
N ALA A 113 -3.44 4.70 -6.54
CA ALA A 113 -4.24 5.80 -7.03
C ALA A 113 -5.26 6.21 -5.97
N TYR A 114 -5.40 7.51 -5.71
CA TYR A 114 -6.38 8.06 -4.78
C TYR A 114 -7.21 9.17 -5.41
N GLY A 115 -8.47 9.26 -5.03
CA GLY A 115 -9.36 10.32 -5.48
C GLY A 115 -10.77 10.14 -4.95
N ARG A 116 -11.46 11.25 -4.69
CA ARG A 116 -12.89 11.23 -4.32
C ARG A 116 -13.81 11.35 -5.53
N ARG A 117 -13.30 11.87 -6.64
CA ARG A 117 -14.07 12.02 -7.88
C ARG A 117 -13.83 10.81 -8.80
N PRO A 118 -14.81 10.42 -9.62
CA PRO A 118 -14.59 9.42 -10.65
C PRO A 118 -13.43 9.80 -11.56
N ASP A 119 -12.59 8.82 -11.86
CA ASP A 119 -11.48 8.96 -12.79
C ASP A 119 -11.46 7.77 -13.74
N PRO A 120 -11.69 7.97 -15.06
CA PRO A 120 -11.74 6.87 -16.01
C PRO A 120 -10.39 6.15 -16.18
N ARG A 121 -9.28 6.76 -15.76
CA ARG A 121 -7.95 6.13 -15.80
C ARG A 121 -7.72 5.16 -14.64
N VAL A 122 -8.52 5.24 -13.57
CA VAL A 122 -8.40 4.37 -12.41
C VAL A 122 -9.47 3.29 -12.49
N ARG A 123 -9.11 2.19 -13.16
CA ARG A 123 -9.89 0.96 -13.16
C ARG A 123 -8.98 -0.26 -13.09
N THR A 124 -9.37 -1.19 -12.24
CA THR A 124 -8.81 -2.54 -12.24
C THR A 124 -9.29 -3.32 -13.46
N SER A 125 -8.61 -4.42 -13.79
CA SER A 125 -9.02 -5.32 -14.88
C SER A 125 -10.41 -5.94 -14.68
N ARG A 126 -10.91 -6.00 -13.43
CA ARG A 126 -12.27 -6.44 -13.09
C ARG A 126 -13.30 -5.31 -13.07
N GLY A 127 -12.94 -4.12 -13.56
CA GLY A 127 -13.88 -3.00 -13.75
C GLY A 127 -14.25 -2.22 -12.48
N VAL A 128 -13.54 -2.44 -11.37
CA VAL A 128 -13.66 -1.61 -10.15
C VAL A 128 -12.79 -0.37 -10.30
N GLY A 129 -13.36 0.81 -10.03
CA GLY A 129 -12.68 2.11 -10.01
C GLY A 129 -13.16 2.99 -8.85
N PHE A 130 -12.77 4.27 -8.86
CA PHE A 130 -13.22 5.21 -7.83
C PHE A 130 -14.73 5.36 -7.79
N ASN A 131 -15.25 5.59 -6.58
CA ASN A 131 -16.66 5.75 -6.25
C ASN A 131 -17.53 4.49 -6.46
N ASP A 132 -16.92 3.35 -6.81
CA ASP A 132 -17.64 2.07 -6.78
C ASP A 132 -17.97 1.68 -5.33
N PRO A 133 -19.12 1.01 -5.09
CA PRO A 133 -19.49 0.57 -3.76
C PRO A 133 -18.71 -0.67 -3.34
N TYR A 134 -18.53 -0.86 -2.02
CA TYR A 134 -17.94 -2.07 -1.44
C TYR A 134 -18.55 -3.38 -1.98
N SER A 135 -19.87 -3.42 -2.16
CA SER A 135 -20.58 -4.59 -2.70
C SER A 135 -20.08 -5.01 -4.09
N LYS A 136 -19.72 -4.06 -4.95
CA LYS A 136 -19.16 -4.34 -6.28
C LYS A 136 -17.74 -4.91 -6.19
N VAL A 137 -16.96 -4.47 -5.20
CA VAL A 137 -15.61 -5.00 -4.96
C VAL A 137 -15.69 -6.45 -4.52
N VAL A 138 -16.52 -6.74 -3.52
CA VAL A 138 -16.73 -8.10 -3.02
C VAL A 138 -17.32 -9.02 -4.09
N SER A 139 -18.24 -8.55 -4.93
CA SER A 139 -18.76 -9.38 -6.03
C SER A 139 -17.71 -9.67 -7.10
N SER A 140 -16.76 -8.76 -7.30
CA SER A 140 -15.70 -8.90 -8.32
C SER A 140 -14.49 -9.70 -7.83
N TYR A 141 -14.19 -9.65 -6.53
CA TYR A 141 -12.96 -10.21 -5.94
C TYR A 141 -13.19 -11.30 -4.89
N GLY A 142 -14.41 -11.46 -4.39
CA GLY A 142 -14.74 -12.35 -3.28
C GLY A 142 -14.51 -11.67 -1.91
N HIS A 143 -14.42 -12.50 -0.86
CA HIS A 143 -14.10 -12.01 0.48
C HIS A 143 -12.62 -11.58 0.57
N PRO A 144 -12.33 -10.42 1.16
CA PRO A 144 -10.95 -9.98 1.35
C PRO A 144 -10.22 -10.81 2.39
N ASP A 145 -8.90 -10.85 2.27
CA ASP A 145 -8.01 -11.55 3.22
C ASP A 145 -7.85 -10.74 4.51
N GLU A 146 -7.85 -9.41 4.41
CA GLU A 146 -7.61 -8.50 5.54
C GLU A 146 -8.51 -7.27 5.51
N HIS A 147 -8.77 -6.72 6.70
CA HIS A 147 -9.39 -5.42 6.90
C HIS A 147 -8.55 -4.58 7.86
N ALA A 148 -8.31 -3.33 7.51
CA ALA A 148 -7.63 -2.36 8.37
C ALA A 148 -8.45 -1.08 8.43
N PHE A 149 -8.68 -0.56 9.64
CA PHE A 149 -9.43 0.67 9.87
C PHE A 149 -8.49 1.79 10.30
N GLY A 150 -8.73 3.00 9.80
CA GLY A 150 -7.93 4.18 10.12
C GLY A 150 -8.74 5.46 9.97
N GLY A 151 -9.34 5.93 11.07
CA GLY A 151 -10.13 7.16 11.08
C GLY A 151 -11.32 7.12 10.12
N ASP A 152 -11.34 8.05 9.17
CA ASP A 152 -12.43 8.20 8.18
C ASP A 152 -12.31 7.25 6.98
N ILE A 153 -11.33 6.34 6.98
CA ILE A 153 -11.15 5.36 5.92
C ILE A 153 -10.97 3.95 6.49
N TYR A 154 -11.23 2.97 5.65
CA TYR A 154 -10.83 1.60 5.89
C TYR A 154 -10.30 0.97 4.60
N VAL A 155 -9.43 -0.02 4.73
CA VAL A 155 -8.78 -0.71 3.62
C VAL A 155 -9.10 -2.19 3.72
N ILE A 156 -9.39 -2.80 2.57
CA ILE A 156 -9.43 -4.26 2.44
C ILE A 156 -8.34 -4.71 1.49
N ARG A 157 -7.75 -5.88 1.75
CA ARG A 157 -6.66 -6.43 0.93
C ARG A 157 -6.99 -7.82 0.39
N TYR A 158 -6.55 -8.06 -0.83
CA TYR A 158 -6.57 -9.37 -1.50
C TYR A 158 -5.12 -9.74 -1.82
N ASN A 159 -4.41 -10.28 -0.84
CA ASN A 159 -2.97 -10.51 -0.85
C ASN A 159 -2.56 -11.45 -2.01
N LYS A 160 -3.32 -12.53 -2.22
CA LYS A 160 -3.09 -13.47 -3.33
C LYS A 160 -3.27 -12.84 -4.71
N LEU A 161 -4.07 -11.78 -4.79
CA LEU A 161 -4.37 -11.07 -6.03
C LEU A 161 -3.51 -9.82 -6.22
N GLY A 162 -2.76 -9.41 -5.20
CA GLY A 162 -1.90 -8.22 -5.24
C GLY A 162 -2.68 -6.92 -5.42
N VAL A 163 -3.88 -6.83 -4.86
CA VAL A 163 -4.72 -5.62 -4.92
C VAL A 163 -5.33 -5.34 -3.56
N ALA A 164 -5.50 -4.07 -3.26
CA ALA A 164 -6.25 -3.62 -2.09
C ALA A 164 -7.16 -2.47 -2.52
N PHE A 165 -8.14 -2.16 -1.67
CA PHE A 165 -9.07 -1.07 -1.91
C PHE A 165 -9.25 -0.26 -0.63
N GLN A 166 -9.08 1.05 -0.73
CA GLN A 166 -9.41 2.00 0.33
C GLN A 166 -10.81 2.55 0.10
N PHE A 167 -11.59 2.58 1.17
CA PHE A 167 -12.94 3.12 1.19
C PHE A 167 -13.03 4.32 2.13
N ASP A 168 -13.87 5.27 1.76
CA ASP A 168 -14.37 6.28 2.69
C ASP A 168 -15.40 5.63 3.63
N ALA A 169 -15.18 5.72 4.93
CA ALA A 169 -15.99 5.03 5.94
C ALA A 169 -17.43 5.55 6.02
N LYS A 170 -17.66 6.82 5.62
CA LYS A 170 -19.00 7.45 5.68
C LYS A 170 -19.86 7.04 4.51
N THR A 171 -19.29 7.02 3.31
CA THR A 171 -20.01 6.76 2.05
C THR A 171 -19.93 5.31 1.60
N ASN A 172 -18.97 4.54 2.14
CA ASN A 172 -18.68 3.16 1.76
C ASN A 172 -18.30 2.99 0.27
N ARG A 173 -17.52 3.95 -0.23
CA ARG A 173 -17.13 4.10 -1.63
C ARG A 173 -15.62 4.01 -1.80
N VAL A 174 -15.17 3.38 -2.88
CA VAL A 174 -13.74 3.29 -3.21
C VAL A 174 -13.16 4.69 -3.42
N THR A 175 -12.15 5.04 -2.64
CA THR A 175 -11.37 6.28 -2.75
C THR A 175 -9.89 6.05 -3.04
N GLY A 176 -9.43 4.79 -2.95
CA GLY A 176 -8.07 4.41 -3.26
C GLY A 176 -7.99 2.97 -3.75
N ILE A 177 -7.03 2.71 -4.63
CA ILE A 177 -6.68 1.38 -5.16
C ILE A 177 -5.16 1.26 -5.17
#